data_AF-A0A076LBY6-F1
#
_entry.id   AF-A0A076LBY6-F1
#
_cell.length_a   1.000
_cell.length_b   1.000
_cell.length_c   1.000
_cell.angle_alpha   90.00
_cell.angle_beta   90.00
_cell.angle_gamma   90.00
#
_symmetry.space_group_name_H-M   'P 1'
#
loop_
_entity.id
_entity.type
_entity.pdbx_description
1 polymer ?
#
loop_
_entity_poly.entity_id
_entity_poly.type
_entity_poly.pdbx_seq_one_letter_code
_entity_poly.pdbx_strand_id
1 'polypeptide(L)'
;MMFDTLLKQFLEIDNVVSLIHKDFVNDYKDFENLKIVEIEDENEIEEKLNNILKSEKINYALTIAPEDENILYNLTKIIEKYPVKNLGCSSEAIKIAGNKYLTYLAIKDSVKTPKTFTPKKYVVKKIDSCGGKFNLFDENFLIQEFVDGENLSVSLIVGKKIYPLSLNRQYIDERGFIGGDVNIEHKLKDKIFNEAIKAVKCIDGLNGYVGVDVIVNDEIYIIEINPRITTTIYGLKTKPSLAELLIKNANNEELKFKVKGEKFTIDK
;
A
#
# COMPACT_ATOMS: atom_id res chain seq x y z
N MET A 1 -10.78 -0.14 -10.07
CA MET A 1 -9.96 -1.34 -10.35
C MET A 1 -9.29 -2.01 -9.13
N MET A 2 -8.45 -1.36 -8.28
CA MET A 2 -7.99 -2.01 -7.02
C MET A 2 -9.17 -2.34 -6.11
N PHE A 3 -10.06 -1.36 -5.95
CA PHE A 3 -11.35 -1.49 -5.29
C PHE A 3 -12.14 -2.67 -5.85
N ASP A 4 -12.40 -2.71 -7.15
CA ASP A 4 -13.25 -3.73 -7.78
C ASP A 4 -12.69 -5.14 -7.63
N THR A 5 -11.36 -5.28 -7.66
CA THR A 5 -10.69 -6.58 -7.46
C THR A 5 -10.95 -7.11 -6.06
N LEU A 6 -10.80 -6.27 -5.04
CA LEU A 6 -11.03 -6.70 -3.65
C LEU A 6 -12.50 -6.82 -3.32
N LEU A 7 -13.33 -5.89 -3.79
CA LEU A 7 -14.78 -5.93 -3.61
C LEU A 7 -15.33 -7.28 -4.08
N LYS A 8 -15.00 -7.71 -5.30
CA LYS A 8 -15.42 -9.01 -5.83
C LYS A 8 -14.96 -10.18 -4.95
N GLN A 9 -13.72 -10.15 -4.46
CA GLN A 9 -13.21 -11.20 -3.57
C GLN A 9 -13.91 -11.21 -2.20
N PHE A 10 -14.26 -10.06 -1.63
CA PHE A 10 -15.02 -10.00 -0.38
C PHE A 10 -16.47 -10.43 -0.56
N LEU A 11 -17.10 -10.08 -1.70
CA LEU A 11 -18.45 -10.51 -2.05
C LEU A 11 -18.53 -12.03 -2.29
N GLU A 12 -17.43 -12.72 -2.62
CA GLU A 12 -17.41 -14.19 -2.64
C GLU A 12 -17.44 -14.82 -1.24
N ILE A 13 -17.19 -14.03 -0.19
CA ILE A 13 -17.03 -14.50 1.19
C ILE A 13 -18.27 -14.15 2.03
N ASP A 14 -18.70 -12.89 2.00
CA ASP A 14 -19.83 -12.40 2.82
C ASP A 14 -20.45 -11.12 2.21
N ASN A 15 -21.37 -10.50 2.94
CA ASN A 15 -21.97 -9.22 2.62
C ASN A 15 -20.96 -8.09 2.84
N VAL A 16 -20.95 -7.12 1.93
CA VAL A 16 -20.05 -5.96 1.99
C VAL A 16 -20.88 -4.69 2.08
N VAL A 17 -20.44 -3.77 2.93
CA VAL A 17 -20.92 -2.38 2.93
C VAL A 17 -19.80 -1.51 2.38
N SER A 18 -20.08 -0.69 1.36
CA SER A 18 -19.08 0.20 0.78
C SER A 18 -19.63 1.59 0.49
N LEU A 19 -18.77 2.59 0.67
CA LEU A 19 -18.98 3.95 0.21
C LEU A 19 -18.68 3.98 -1.30
N ILE A 20 -19.62 4.44 -2.13
CA ILE A 20 -19.44 4.53 -3.59
C ILE A 20 -19.94 5.90 -4.06
N HIS A 21 -19.12 6.60 -4.83
CA HIS A 21 -19.50 7.90 -5.39
C HIS A 21 -20.68 7.75 -6.35
N LYS A 22 -21.64 8.68 -6.29
CA LYS A 22 -22.90 8.64 -7.03
C LYS A 22 -22.77 8.27 -8.51
N ASP A 23 -21.72 8.80 -9.15
CA ASP A 23 -21.45 8.57 -10.58
C ASP A 23 -21.15 7.09 -10.91
N PHE A 24 -20.71 6.31 -9.93
CA PHE A 24 -20.35 4.89 -10.10
C PHE A 24 -21.37 3.91 -9.49
N VAL A 25 -22.42 4.38 -8.80
CA VAL A 25 -23.39 3.48 -8.12
C VAL A 25 -24.02 2.49 -9.10
N ASN A 26 -24.30 2.93 -10.33
CA ASN A 26 -24.90 2.08 -11.35
C ASN A 26 -24.02 0.89 -11.76
N ASP A 27 -22.70 0.98 -11.59
CA ASP A 27 -21.76 -0.10 -11.95
C ASP A 27 -21.79 -1.25 -10.94
N TYR A 28 -22.38 -1.04 -9.75
CA TYR A 28 -22.35 -1.97 -8.63
C TYR A 28 -23.72 -2.38 -8.10
N LYS A 29 -24.82 -1.81 -8.62
CA LYS A 29 -26.18 -2.04 -8.12
C LYS A 29 -26.69 -3.48 -8.23
N ASP A 30 -26.10 -4.27 -9.14
CA ASP A 30 -26.54 -5.64 -9.41
C ASP A 30 -25.90 -6.67 -8.44
N PHE A 31 -25.01 -6.25 -7.55
CA PHE A 31 -24.45 -7.11 -6.51
C PHE A 31 -25.43 -7.25 -5.33
N GLU A 32 -26.13 -8.38 -5.24
CA GLU A 32 -27.15 -8.63 -4.20
C GLU A 32 -26.60 -8.52 -2.77
N ASN A 33 -25.34 -8.87 -2.56
CA ASN A 33 -24.66 -8.86 -1.26
C ASN A 33 -23.81 -7.60 -1.02
N LEU A 34 -24.01 -6.54 -1.81
CA LEU A 34 -23.37 -5.25 -1.63
C LEU A 34 -24.38 -4.20 -1.16
N LYS A 35 -24.21 -3.71 0.07
CA LYS A 35 -24.89 -2.51 0.55
C LYS A 35 -24.09 -1.28 0.14
N ILE A 36 -24.64 -0.51 -0.79
CA ILE A 36 -24.03 0.75 -1.24
C ILE A 36 -24.46 1.89 -0.32
N VAL A 37 -23.49 2.63 0.19
CA VAL A 37 -23.71 3.94 0.80
C VAL A 37 -23.19 4.98 -0.19
N GLU A 38 -24.12 5.64 -0.86
CA GLU A 38 -23.79 6.65 -1.88
C GLU A 38 -23.10 7.86 -1.23
N ILE A 39 -22.06 8.38 -1.88
CA ILE A 39 -21.39 9.64 -1.53
C ILE A 39 -21.47 10.62 -2.70
N GLU A 40 -21.70 11.89 -2.41
CA GLU A 40 -21.72 12.94 -3.45
C GLU A 40 -20.43 13.74 -3.51
N ASP A 41 -19.72 13.82 -2.38
CA ASP A 41 -18.55 14.66 -2.18
C ASP A 41 -17.58 13.99 -1.19
N GLU A 42 -16.29 14.23 -1.36
CA GLU A 42 -15.24 13.66 -0.51
C GLU A 42 -15.35 14.06 0.96
N ASN A 43 -15.92 15.24 1.24
CA ASN A 43 -16.12 15.73 2.60
C ASN A 43 -17.15 14.89 3.39
N GLU A 44 -17.98 14.10 2.71
CA GLU A 44 -18.97 13.22 3.36
C GLU A 44 -18.38 11.87 3.82
N ILE A 45 -17.19 11.50 3.33
CA ILE A 45 -16.62 10.16 3.53
C ILE A 45 -16.47 9.85 5.02
N GLU A 46 -15.87 10.78 5.78
CA GLU A 46 -15.63 10.57 7.21
C GLU A 46 -16.94 10.46 8.00
N GLU A 47 -17.91 11.32 7.72
CA GLU A 47 -19.22 11.31 8.39
C GLU A 47 -19.96 9.99 8.11
N LYS A 48 -20.07 9.61 6.84
CA LYS A 48 -20.77 8.39 6.42
C LYS A 48 -20.07 7.14 6.93
N LEU A 49 -18.74 7.11 6.95
CA LEU A 49 -17.98 6.03 7.57
C LEU A 49 -18.30 5.89 9.07
N ASN A 50 -18.29 6.99 9.84
CA ASN A 50 -18.67 6.96 11.26
C ASN A 50 -20.11 6.45 11.46
N ASN A 51 -21.04 6.88 10.60
CA ASN A 51 -22.43 6.46 10.67
C ASN A 51 -22.57 4.95 10.42
N ILE A 52 -21.93 4.41 9.38
CA ILE A 52 -21.92 2.97 9.07
C ILE A 52 -21.36 2.17 10.24
N LEU A 53 -20.19 2.54 10.75
CA LEU A 53 -19.53 1.84 11.86
C LEU A 53 -20.32 1.89 13.17
N LYS A 54 -21.18 2.90 13.33
CA LYS A 54 -22.06 3.07 14.49
C LYS A 54 -23.38 2.30 14.36
N SER A 55 -23.99 2.29 13.17
CA SER A 55 -25.33 1.75 12.97
C SER A 55 -25.36 0.29 12.53
N GLU A 56 -24.31 -0.17 11.84
CA GLU A 56 -24.23 -1.51 11.28
C GLU A 56 -23.34 -2.42 12.14
N LYS A 57 -23.63 -3.73 12.12
CA LYS A 57 -22.74 -4.73 12.71
C LYS A 57 -21.62 -5.04 11.72
N ILE A 58 -20.52 -4.31 11.80
CA ILE A 58 -19.33 -4.53 10.97
C ILE A 58 -18.33 -5.41 11.72
N ASN A 59 -17.94 -6.54 11.13
CA ASN A 59 -16.95 -7.44 11.73
C ASN A 59 -15.50 -7.09 11.34
N TYR A 60 -15.32 -6.70 10.08
CA TYR A 60 -14.03 -6.38 9.49
C TYR A 60 -14.14 -5.09 8.68
N ALA A 61 -13.07 -4.29 8.64
CA ALA A 61 -12.98 -3.12 7.79
C ALA A 61 -11.61 -3.04 7.12
N LEU A 62 -11.58 -2.55 5.88
CA LEU A 62 -10.35 -2.31 5.11
C LEU A 62 -10.48 -0.95 4.42
N THR A 63 -9.52 -0.07 4.66
CA THR A 63 -9.40 1.20 3.92
C THR A 63 -8.41 1.04 2.77
N ILE A 64 -8.79 1.51 1.59
CA ILE A 64 -7.90 1.65 0.43
C ILE A 64 -7.94 3.12 0.04
N ALA A 65 -6.88 3.84 0.35
CA ALA A 65 -6.73 5.26 0.08
C ALA A 65 -5.25 5.59 -0.08
N PRO A 66 -4.89 6.68 -0.79
CA PRO A 66 -3.52 7.17 -0.80
C PRO A 66 -3.08 7.64 0.60
N GLU A 67 -1.76 7.63 0.83
CA GLU A 67 -1.12 8.22 2.00
C GLU A 67 -1.08 9.75 1.94
N ASP A 68 -1.23 10.31 0.73
CA ASP A 68 -1.30 11.75 0.48
C ASP A 68 -2.34 12.43 1.38
N GLU A 69 -2.00 13.62 1.87
CA GLU A 69 -2.84 14.45 2.74
C GLU A 69 -3.36 13.75 4.01
N ASN A 70 -2.74 12.64 4.40
CA ASN A 70 -3.15 11.78 5.51
C ASN A 70 -4.52 11.10 5.32
N ILE A 71 -5.02 10.95 4.08
CA ILE A 71 -6.35 10.38 3.83
C ILE A 71 -6.46 8.96 4.42
N LEU A 72 -5.52 8.06 4.07
CA LEU A 72 -5.49 6.70 4.62
C LEU A 72 -5.40 6.70 6.16
N TYR A 73 -4.59 7.60 6.71
CA TYR A 73 -4.41 7.72 8.17
C TYR A 73 -5.72 8.15 8.87
N ASN A 74 -6.39 9.19 8.39
CA ASN A 74 -7.60 9.73 9.00
C ASN A 74 -8.74 8.71 8.98
N LEU A 75 -8.97 8.07 7.83
CA LEU A 75 -10.00 7.04 7.67
C LEU A 75 -9.72 5.82 8.55
N THR A 76 -8.46 5.37 8.63
CA THR A 76 -8.09 4.25 9.50
C THR A 76 -8.28 4.60 10.98
N LYS A 77 -7.93 5.82 11.38
CA LYS A 77 -8.13 6.31 12.73
C LYS A 77 -9.60 6.39 13.13
N ILE A 78 -10.52 6.57 12.18
CA ILE A 78 -11.96 6.45 12.42
C ILE A 78 -12.32 4.99 12.73
N ILE A 79 -11.89 4.04 11.89
CA ILE A 79 -12.16 2.60 12.08
C ILE A 79 -11.70 2.12 13.46
N GLU A 80 -10.51 2.53 13.90
CA GLU A 80 -9.91 2.14 15.18
C GLU A 80 -10.71 2.58 16.42
N LYS A 81 -11.67 3.51 16.29
CA LYS A 81 -12.54 3.94 17.39
C LYS A 81 -13.68 2.95 17.67
N TYR A 82 -13.93 2.02 16.76
CA TYR A 82 -15.05 1.08 16.81
C TYR A 82 -14.55 -0.35 17.04
N PRO A 83 -15.39 -1.25 17.60
CA PRO A 83 -15.01 -2.64 17.86
C PRO A 83 -15.02 -3.50 16.58
N VAL A 84 -14.28 -3.06 15.56
CA VAL A 84 -14.15 -3.68 14.24
C VAL A 84 -12.71 -4.16 14.06
N LYS A 85 -12.52 -5.32 13.43
CA LYS A 85 -11.18 -5.78 13.08
C LYS A 85 -10.68 -5.05 11.84
N ASN A 86 -9.66 -4.22 12.01
CA ASN A 86 -8.95 -3.60 10.89
C ASN A 86 -8.15 -4.68 10.12
N LEU A 87 -8.45 -4.86 8.84
CA LEU A 87 -7.76 -5.78 7.93
C LEU A 87 -6.47 -5.19 7.35
N GLY A 88 -6.25 -3.88 7.50
CA GLY A 88 -5.05 -3.17 7.08
C GLY A 88 -4.13 -2.82 8.24
N CYS A 89 -3.19 -1.91 7.98
CA CYS A 89 -2.25 -1.39 8.98
C CYS A 89 -2.95 -0.47 9.98
N SER A 90 -2.36 -0.32 11.18
CA SER A 90 -2.83 0.69 12.14
C SER A 90 -2.54 2.11 11.66
N SER A 91 -3.28 3.09 12.17
CA SER A 91 -3.06 4.51 11.83
C SER A 91 -1.64 4.97 12.19
N GLU A 92 -1.10 4.56 13.34
CA GLU A 92 0.29 4.88 13.72
C GLU A 92 1.32 4.27 12.77
N ALA A 93 1.11 3.04 12.30
CA ALA A 93 2.00 2.43 11.31
C ALA A 93 1.89 3.12 9.95
N ILE A 94 0.68 3.50 9.53
CA ILE A 94 0.44 4.26 8.30
C ILE A 94 1.16 5.61 8.36
N LYS A 95 1.13 6.30 9.50
CA LYS A 95 1.81 7.59 9.69
C LYS A 95 3.32 7.47 9.48
N ILE A 96 3.93 6.38 9.94
CA ILE A 96 5.36 6.12 9.75
C ILE A 96 5.62 5.71 8.30
N ALA A 97 4.97 4.64 7.83
CA ALA A 97 5.23 4.03 6.52
C ALA A 97 4.89 4.96 5.34
N GLY A 98 3.81 5.74 5.47
CA GLY A 98 3.37 6.72 4.47
C GLY A 98 4.23 7.98 4.40
N ASN A 99 5.13 8.20 5.37
CA ASN A 99 6.10 9.29 5.32
C ASN A 99 7.49 8.74 4.99
N LYS A 100 7.96 9.02 3.78
CA LYS A 100 9.26 8.53 3.26
C LYS A 100 10.45 8.77 4.21
N TYR A 101 10.49 9.92 4.90
CA TYR A 101 11.56 10.20 5.85
C TYR A 101 11.41 9.44 7.17
N LEU A 102 10.19 9.30 7.70
CA LEU A 102 9.95 8.47 8.89
C LEU A 102 10.22 6.99 8.60
N THR A 103 9.84 6.49 7.43
CA THR A 103 10.21 5.15 6.96
C THR A 103 11.73 4.97 6.94
N TYR A 104 12.47 5.90 6.33
CA TYR A 104 13.93 5.87 6.35
C TYR A 104 14.48 5.80 7.79
N LEU A 105 14.02 6.67 8.69
CA LEU A 105 14.47 6.68 10.08
C LEU A 105 14.19 5.36 10.80
N ALA A 106 13.04 4.72 10.52
CA ALA A 106 12.64 3.48 11.14
C ALA A 106 13.49 2.28 10.69
N ILE A 107 13.94 2.26 9.42
CA ILE A 107 14.55 1.04 8.83
C ILE A 107 16.06 1.13 8.61
N LYS A 108 16.66 2.34 8.57
CA LYS A 108 18.06 2.56 8.14
C LYS A 108 19.13 1.79 8.90
N ASP A 109 18.89 1.44 10.16
CA ASP A 109 19.85 0.74 11.02
C ASP A 109 19.67 -0.79 10.94
N SER A 110 18.59 -1.25 10.29
CA SER A 110 18.21 -2.67 10.19
C SER A 110 18.40 -3.26 8.79
N VAL A 111 18.24 -2.43 7.76
CA VAL A 111 18.35 -2.82 6.34
C VAL A 111 19.04 -1.72 5.54
N LYS A 112 19.58 -2.07 4.36
CA LYS A 112 20.06 -1.06 3.41
C LYS A 112 18.88 -0.30 2.82
N THR A 113 18.97 1.03 2.87
CA THR A 113 18.00 1.97 2.31
C THR A 113 18.76 3.22 1.83
N PRO A 114 18.34 3.89 0.75
CA PRO A 114 19.06 5.05 0.25
C PRO A 114 19.14 6.17 1.29
N LYS A 115 20.30 6.83 1.40
CA LYS A 115 20.44 7.97 2.32
C LYS A 115 19.39 9.02 2.01
N THR A 116 18.59 9.37 3.00
CA THR A 116 17.45 10.29 2.85
C THR A 116 17.57 11.42 3.86
N PHE A 117 17.36 12.65 3.42
CA PHE A 117 17.42 13.84 4.26
C PHE A 117 16.38 14.88 3.85
N THR A 118 15.88 15.61 4.85
CA THR A 118 14.97 16.74 4.66
C THR A 118 15.80 18.01 4.44
N PRO A 119 15.72 18.64 3.24
CA PRO A 119 16.41 19.89 2.99
C PRO A 119 15.81 21.03 3.81
N LYS A 120 16.64 22.02 4.14
CA LYS A 120 16.17 23.38 4.45
C LYS A 120 15.70 24.05 3.14
N LYS A 121 15.38 25.34 3.20
CA LYS A 121 15.12 26.14 2.01
C LYS A 121 16.40 26.32 1.18
N TYR A 122 16.46 25.69 0.00
CA TYR A 122 17.57 25.76 -0.95
C TYR A 122 17.11 26.22 -2.33
N VAL A 123 18.05 26.79 -3.08
CA VAL A 123 17.88 27.18 -4.48
C VAL A 123 18.76 26.25 -5.33
N VAL A 124 18.14 25.50 -6.24
CA VAL A 124 18.83 24.61 -7.18
C VAL A 124 18.89 25.27 -8.55
N LYS A 125 20.11 25.40 -9.08
CA LYS A 125 20.39 26.02 -10.38
C LYS A 125 21.19 25.06 -11.26
N LYS A 126 20.98 25.14 -12.57
CA LYS A 126 21.92 24.55 -13.52
C LYS A 126 23.22 25.34 -13.47
N ILE A 127 24.35 24.64 -13.61
CA ILE A 127 25.68 25.26 -13.58
C ILE A 127 25.83 26.27 -14.72
N ASP A 128 25.25 25.98 -15.88
CA ASP A 128 25.41 26.68 -17.15
C ASP A 128 24.11 27.33 -17.66
N SER A 129 23.24 27.84 -16.78
CA SER A 129 22.02 28.55 -17.22
C SER A 129 22.21 30.08 -17.29
N CYS A 130 21.89 30.67 -18.43
CA CYS A 130 21.61 32.10 -18.57
C CYS A 130 20.13 32.39 -18.26
N GLY A 131 19.82 33.54 -17.65
CA GLY A 131 18.44 34.00 -17.41
C GLY A 131 17.85 33.71 -16.03
N GLY A 132 18.65 33.28 -15.05
CA GLY A 132 18.25 33.26 -13.64
C GLY A 132 17.17 32.23 -13.26
N LYS A 133 16.93 31.20 -14.07
CA LYS A 133 16.01 30.11 -13.73
C LYS A 133 16.55 29.29 -12.55
N PHE A 134 15.70 29.01 -11.57
CA PHE A 134 16.02 28.17 -10.42
C PHE A 134 14.80 27.38 -9.95
N ASN A 135 15.05 26.27 -9.27
CA ASN A 135 14.04 25.55 -8.51
C ASN A 135 14.24 25.83 -7.02
N LEU A 136 13.14 25.92 -6.26
CA LEU A 136 13.17 26.02 -4.81
C LEU A 136 12.88 24.64 -4.24
N PHE A 137 13.73 24.14 -3.35
CA PHE A 137 13.42 23.00 -2.49
C PHE A 137 13.33 23.48 -1.05
N ASP A 138 12.31 23.02 -0.33
CA ASP A 138 12.09 23.30 1.07
C ASP A 138 11.69 22.02 1.82
N GLU A 139 11.19 22.16 3.04
CA GLU A 139 10.84 21.05 3.94
C GLU A 139 9.66 20.19 3.47
N ASN A 140 8.98 20.56 2.37
CA ASN A 140 7.99 19.70 1.71
C ASN A 140 8.61 18.68 0.75
N PHE A 141 9.91 18.81 0.48
CA PHE A 141 10.66 17.87 -0.36
C PHE A 141 11.55 16.98 0.51
N LEU A 142 12.00 15.88 -0.09
CA LEU A 142 13.09 15.07 0.45
C LEU A 142 14.17 14.95 -0.61
N ILE A 143 15.42 14.85 -0.16
CA ILE A 143 16.53 14.48 -1.02
C ILE A 143 16.94 13.06 -0.63
N GLN A 144 16.93 12.18 -1.62
CA GLN A 144 17.26 10.78 -1.46
C GLN A 144 18.36 10.41 -2.44
N GLU A 145 19.31 9.62 -1.97
CA GLU A 145 20.35 9.01 -2.80
C GLU A 145 19.71 8.23 -3.95
N PHE A 146 20.17 8.48 -5.17
CA PHE A 146 19.74 7.70 -6.33
C PHE A 146 20.44 6.34 -6.30
N VAL A 147 19.64 5.27 -6.37
CA VAL A 147 20.14 3.89 -6.47
C VAL A 147 19.76 3.34 -7.83
N ASP A 148 20.76 3.01 -8.63
CA ASP A 148 20.57 2.31 -9.90
C ASP A 148 20.46 0.80 -9.68
N GLY A 149 19.56 0.15 -10.41
CA GLY A 149 19.33 -1.29 -10.29
C GLY A 149 17.96 -1.74 -10.80
N GLU A 150 17.66 -3.03 -10.60
CA GLU A 150 16.38 -3.60 -10.97
C GLU A 150 15.28 -3.14 -10.00
N ASN A 151 14.21 -2.53 -10.55
CA ASN A 151 13.04 -2.10 -9.78
C ASN A 151 12.12 -3.28 -9.50
N LEU A 152 12.01 -3.65 -8.22
CA LEU A 152 11.20 -4.76 -7.73
C LEU A 152 10.23 -4.29 -6.64
N SER A 153 9.26 -5.14 -6.30
CA SER A 153 8.51 -5.02 -5.04
C SER A 153 8.23 -6.38 -4.43
N VAL A 154 8.03 -6.39 -3.12
CA VAL A 154 7.57 -7.55 -2.36
C VAL A 154 6.14 -7.28 -1.87
N SER A 155 5.26 -8.24 -2.07
CA SER A 155 3.93 -8.24 -1.45
C SER A 155 3.95 -9.15 -0.24
N LEU A 156 3.56 -8.62 0.92
CA LEU A 156 3.54 -9.35 2.20
C LEU A 156 2.12 -9.38 2.76
N ILE A 157 1.80 -10.42 3.55
CA ILE A 157 0.78 -10.35 4.60
C ILE A 157 1.50 -10.26 5.93
N VAL A 158 1.29 -9.17 6.65
CA VAL A 158 1.87 -8.87 7.97
C VAL A 158 0.79 -9.10 9.03
N GLY A 159 1.18 -9.71 10.14
CA GLY A 159 0.32 -9.99 11.29
C GLY A 159 1.17 -10.65 12.38
N LYS A 160 0.58 -11.56 13.16
CA LYS A 160 1.35 -12.35 14.16
C LYS A 160 2.52 -13.13 13.53
N LYS A 161 2.34 -13.57 12.28
CA LYS A 161 3.38 -14.10 11.41
C LYS A 161 3.44 -13.23 10.15
N ILE A 162 4.58 -13.22 9.47
CA ILE A 162 4.78 -12.47 8.23
C ILE A 162 4.94 -13.46 7.09
N TYR A 163 4.12 -13.31 6.04
CA TYR A 163 4.08 -14.21 4.91
C TYR A 163 4.41 -13.44 3.62
N PRO A 164 5.57 -13.69 2.99
CA PRO A 164 5.83 -13.17 1.65
C PRO A 164 4.92 -13.87 0.63
N LEU A 165 4.13 -13.10 -0.10
CA LEU A 165 3.23 -13.58 -1.14
C LEU A 165 3.94 -13.67 -2.49
N SER A 166 4.59 -12.58 -2.91
CA SER A 166 5.19 -12.48 -4.24
C SER A 166 6.36 -11.52 -4.27
N LEU A 167 7.30 -11.82 -5.18
CA LEU A 167 8.29 -10.87 -5.67
C LEU A 167 7.84 -10.40 -7.05
N ASN A 168 7.89 -9.11 -7.31
CA ASN A 168 7.31 -8.51 -8.51
C ASN A 168 8.36 -7.62 -9.18
N ARG A 169 8.40 -7.60 -10.50
CA ARG A 169 9.16 -6.61 -11.28
C ARG A 169 8.29 -5.41 -11.57
N GLN A 170 8.85 -4.21 -11.42
CA GLN A 170 8.17 -2.96 -11.71
C GLN A 170 8.71 -2.36 -13.01
N TYR A 171 7.80 -1.97 -13.90
CA TYR A 171 8.11 -1.17 -15.07
C TYR A 171 7.83 0.30 -14.73
N ILE A 172 8.85 1.13 -14.87
CA ILE A 172 8.82 2.55 -14.50
C ILE A 172 9.35 3.35 -15.69
N ASP A 173 8.63 4.40 -16.09
CA ASP A 173 9.07 5.38 -17.08
C ASP A 173 9.10 6.79 -16.45
N GLU A 174 9.29 7.83 -17.27
CA GLU A 174 9.26 9.24 -16.85
C GLU A 174 7.94 9.69 -16.18
N ARG A 175 6.85 8.95 -16.37
CA ARG A 175 5.52 9.16 -15.75
C ARG A 175 5.32 8.30 -14.49
N GLY A 176 6.34 7.52 -14.12
CA GLY A 176 6.35 6.64 -12.95
C GLY A 176 5.95 5.20 -13.28
N PHE A 177 5.35 4.50 -12.30
CA PHE A 177 4.94 3.10 -12.45
C PHE A 177 3.90 2.92 -13.58
N ILE A 178 4.17 2.00 -14.51
CA ILE A 178 3.30 1.69 -15.67
C ILE A 178 2.87 0.21 -15.73
N GLY A 179 3.26 -0.61 -14.77
CA GLY A 179 2.91 -2.03 -14.72
C GLY A 179 4.04 -2.91 -14.20
N GLY A 180 3.91 -4.22 -14.37
CA GLY A 180 4.91 -5.14 -13.86
C GLY A 180 4.63 -6.61 -14.14
N ASP A 181 5.63 -7.45 -13.83
CA ASP A 181 5.49 -8.90 -13.75
C ASP A 181 5.29 -9.30 -12.29
N VAL A 182 4.24 -10.05 -11.98
CA VAL A 182 3.95 -10.49 -10.61
C VAL A 182 4.49 -11.90 -10.36
N ASN A 183 4.90 -12.17 -9.12
CA ASN A 183 5.42 -13.47 -8.66
C ASN A 183 6.52 -14.06 -9.55
N ILE A 184 7.53 -13.25 -9.85
CA ILE A 184 8.67 -13.64 -10.67
C ILE A 184 9.60 -14.61 -9.93
N GLU A 185 10.40 -15.33 -10.70
CA GLU A 185 11.59 -16.02 -10.20
C GLU A 185 12.79 -15.07 -10.22
N HIS A 186 13.62 -15.15 -9.19
CA HIS A 186 14.82 -14.34 -9.06
C HIS A 186 15.84 -15.06 -8.18
N LYS A 187 17.12 -15.03 -8.56
CA LYS A 187 18.20 -15.74 -7.83
C LYS A 187 18.31 -15.31 -6.37
N LEU A 188 17.98 -14.05 -6.07
CA LEU A 188 18.04 -13.48 -4.72
C LEU A 188 16.67 -13.44 -4.02
N LYS A 189 15.64 -14.13 -4.53
CA LYS A 189 14.24 -14.02 -4.03
C LYS A 189 14.14 -14.19 -2.51
N ASP A 190 14.74 -15.24 -1.95
CA ASP A 190 14.72 -15.48 -0.50
C ASP A 190 15.44 -14.39 0.29
N LYS A 191 16.55 -13.85 -0.23
CA LYS A 191 17.27 -12.74 0.42
C LYS A 191 16.44 -11.46 0.39
N ILE A 192 15.81 -11.15 -0.74
CA ILE A 192 14.93 -9.99 -0.90
C ILE A 192 13.74 -10.08 0.08
N PHE A 193 13.10 -11.25 0.18
CA PHE A 193 12.05 -11.48 1.16
C PHE A 193 12.54 -11.28 2.59
N ASN A 194 13.72 -11.80 2.93
CA ASN A 194 14.28 -11.61 4.27
C ASN A 194 14.56 -10.14 4.60
N GLU A 195 15.11 -9.35 3.67
CA GLU A 195 15.32 -7.91 3.87
C GLU A 195 14.00 -7.14 3.98
N ALA A 196 13.00 -7.46 3.14
CA ALA A 196 11.67 -6.87 3.26
C ALA A 196 11.00 -7.19 4.61
N ILE A 197 11.13 -8.44 5.09
CA ILE A 197 10.63 -8.88 6.40
C ILE A 197 11.33 -8.13 7.54
N LYS A 198 12.65 -7.93 7.46
CA LYS A 198 13.38 -7.13 8.46
C LYS A 198 12.88 -5.69 8.49
N ALA A 199 12.67 -5.07 7.33
CA ALA A 199 12.20 -3.70 7.22
C ALA A 199 10.81 -3.52 7.85
N VAL A 200 9.84 -4.37 7.51
CA VAL A 200 8.48 -4.25 8.08
C VAL A 200 8.43 -4.55 9.58
N LYS A 201 9.36 -5.36 10.11
CA LYS A 201 9.47 -5.59 11.57
C LYS A 201 9.93 -4.36 12.35
N CYS A 202 10.46 -3.34 11.68
CA CYS A 202 10.90 -2.10 12.33
C CYS A 202 9.76 -1.11 12.56
N ILE A 203 8.56 -1.37 12.03
CA ILE A 203 7.39 -0.49 12.14
C ILE A 203 6.26 -1.26 12.82
N ASP A 204 6.07 -0.99 14.11
CA ASP A 204 4.99 -1.59 14.89
C ASP A 204 3.62 -1.15 14.35
N GLY A 205 2.68 -2.10 14.29
CA GLY A 205 1.32 -1.87 13.83
C GLY A 205 1.09 -2.08 12.33
N LEU A 206 2.14 -2.41 11.55
CA LEU A 206 1.95 -2.94 10.20
C LEU A 206 1.15 -4.26 10.29
N ASN A 207 0.11 -4.36 9.46
CA ASN A 207 -0.82 -5.48 9.45
C ASN A 207 -1.53 -5.58 8.10
N GLY A 208 -2.03 -6.77 7.77
CA GLY A 208 -2.69 -7.03 6.49
C GLY A 208 -1.71 -7.01 5.33
N TYR A 209 -2.17 -6.56 4.18
CA TYR A 209 -1.31 -6.46 2.99
C TYR A 209 -0.36 -5.27 3.13
N VAL A 210 0.94 -5.53 2.93
CA VAL A 210 1.99 -4.49 2.88
C VAL A 210 2.83 -4.69 1.63
N GLY A 211 2.97 -3.64 0.84
CA GLY A 211 3.90 -3.59 -0.29
C GLY A 211 5.25 -3.03 0.16
N VAL A 212 6.35 -3.60 -0.31
CA VAL A 212 7.70 -3.08 -0.06
C VAL A 212 8.41 -2.89 -1.38
N ASP A 213 8.78 -1.66 -1.70
CA ASP A 213 9.52 -1.34 -2.93
C ASP A 213 11.02 -1.57 -2.70
N VAL A 214 11.66 -2.23 -3.66
CA VAL A 214 13.03 -2.72 -3.53
C VAL A 214 13.78 -2.42 -4.82
N ILE A 215 15.00 -1.89 -4.71
CA ILE A 215 15.95 -1.84 -5.83
C ILE A 215 17.07 -2.83 -5.56
N VAL A 216 17.40 -3.65 -6.57
CA VAL A 216 18.44 -4.68 -6.47
C VAL A 216 19.54 -4.44 -7.49
N ASN A 217 20.77 -4.35 -6.99
CA ASN A 217 22.00 -4.37 -7.78
C ASN A 217 22.96 -5.40 -7.16
N ASP A 218 24.21 -5.03 -6.84
CA ASP A 218 25.10 -5.85 -6.00
C ASP A 218 24.56 -6.01 -4.56
N GLU A 219 23.65 -5.11 -4.16
CA GLU A 219 23.02 -5.03 -2.85
C GLU A 219 21.49 -4.92 -2.98
N ILE A 220 20.77 -5.10 -1.85
CA ILE A 220 19.31 -5.01 -1.79
C ILE A 220 18.94 -3.75 -1.01
N TYR A 221 18.29 -2.79 -1.66
CA TYR A 221 17.87 -1.54 -1.04
C TYR A 221 16.35 -1.50 -0.87
N ILE A 222 15.89 -1.31 0.36
CA ILE A 222 14.49 -1.04 0.66
C ILE A 222 14.23 0.46 0.43
N ILE A 223 13.29 0.77 -0.45
CA ILE A 223 13.02 2.13 -0.91
C ILE A 223 11.81 2.71 -0.18
N GLU A 224 10.68 2.01 -0.24
CA GLU A 224 9.41 2.44 0.35
C GLU A 224 8.65 1.25 0.96
N ILE A 225 7.82 1.53 1.96
CA ILE A 225 6.87 0.58 2.55
C ILE A 225 5.48 1.19 2.37
N ASN A 226 4.64 0.50 1.61
CA ASN A 226 3.26 0.88 1.31
C ASN A 226 2.33 0.13 2.29
N PRO A 227 1.78 0.79 3.32
CA PRO A 227 0.94 0.19 4.37
C PRO A 227 -0.50 -0.10 3.88
N ARG A 228 -0.66 -0.42 2.59
CA ARG A 228 -1.93 -0.62 1.91
C ARG A 228 -1.76 -1.53 0.70
N ILE A 229 -2.91 -1.91 0.13
CA ILE A 229 -2.99 -2.58 -1.16
C ILE A 229 -2.26 -1.74 -2.22
N THR A 230 -1.39 -2.41 -2.98
CA THR A 230 -0.69 -1.81 -4.12
C THR A 230 -1.26 -2.32 -5.43
N THR A 231 -0.94 -1.59 -6.49
CA THR A 231 -1.39 -1.86 -7.86
C THR A 231 -0.98 -3.25 -8.38
N THR A 232 0.02 -3.89 -7.75
CA THR A 232 0.39 -5.30 -7.96
C THR A 232 -0.79 -6.26 -7.87
N ILE A 233 -1.85 -5.91 -7.15
CA ILE A 233 -3.05 -6.75 -7.01
C ILE A 233 -3.67 -7.19 -8.35
N TYR A 234 -3.45 -6.45 -9.45
CA TYR A 234 -3.95 -6.84 -10.76
C TYR A 234 -3.36 -8.16 -11.27
N GLY A 235 -2.04 -8.29 -11.15
CA GLY A 235 -1.33 -9.50 -11.53
C GLY A 235 -1.26 -10.55 -10.41
N LEU A 236 -1.65 -10.22 -9.18
CA LEU A 236 -1.56 -11.11 -8.03
C LEU A 236 -2.83 -11.97 -7.88
N LYS A 237 -2.70 -13.28 -8.11
CA LYS A 237 -3.78 -14.25 -7.89
C LYS A 237 -3.39 -15.21 -6.77
N THR A 238 -4.09 -15.14 -5.64
CA THR A 238 -3.90 -16.07 -4.53
C THR A 238 -5.02 -17.09 -4.45
N LYS A 239 -4.72 -18.29 -3.94
CA LYS A 239 -5.73 -19.28 -3.54
C LYS A 239 -5.42 -19.76 -2.12
N PRO A 240 -6.27 -19.48 -1.11
CA PRO A 240 -7.52 -18.71 -1.18
C PRO A 240 -7.34 -17.23 -1.58
N SER A 241 -8.44 -16.52 -1.84
CA SER A 241 -8.40 -15.12 -2.32
C SER A 241 -7.67 -14.20 -1.34
N LEU A 242 -7.18 -13.04 -1.80
CA LEU A 242 -6.44 -12.12 -0.93
C LEU A 242 -7.35 -11.62 0.19
N ALA A 243 -8.62 -11.33 -0.11
CA ALA A 243 -9.64 -11.00 0.89
C ALA A 243 -9.75 -12.07 1.99
N GLU A 244 -9.83 -13.36 1.62
CA GLU A 244 -9.91 -14.45 2.59
C GLU A 244 -8.64 -14.57 3.42
N LEU A 245 -7.46 -14.39 2.81
CA LEU A 245 -6.19 -14.38 3.53
C LEU A 245 -6.10 -13.23 4.53
N LEU A 246 -6.62 -12.05 4.21
CA LEU A 246 -6.65 -10.91 5.12
C LEU A 246 -7.57 -11.19 6.33
N ILE A 247 -8.74 -11.77 6.11
CA ILE A 247 -9.67 -12.17 7.19
C ILE A 247 -9.02 -13.22 8.09
N LYS A 248 -8.42 -14.26 7.51
CA LYS A 248 -7.69 -15.31 8.25
C LYS A 248 -6.54 -14.73 9.07
N ASN A 249 -5.79 -13.79 8.49
CA ASN A 249 -4.72 -13.08 9.20
C ASN A 249 -5.25 -12.30 10.41
N ALA A 250 -6.34 -11.55 10.24
CA ALA A 250 -7.00 -10.82 11.33
C ALA A 250 -7.60 -11.74 12.42
N ASN A 251 -7.82 -13.02 12.10
CA ASN A 251 -8.22 -14.06 13.04
C ASN A 251 -7.05 -14.82 13.65
N ASN A 252 -5.80 -14.45 13.33
CA ASN A 252 -4.57 -15.12 13.76
C ASN A 252 -4.48 -16.59 13.31
N GLU A 253 -5.14 -16.92 12.20
CA GLU A 253 -5.06 -18.24 11.60
C GLU A 253 -3.72 -18.44 10.86
N GLU A 254 -3.30 -19.70 10.71
CA GLU A 254 -2.17 -20.02 9.86
C GLU A 254 -2.54 -19.91 8.38
N LEU A 255 -1.74 -19.16 7.63
CA LEU A 255 -2.00 -18.93 6.22
C LEU A 255 -1.32 -20.00 5.37
N LYS A 256 -2.11 -20.75 4.61
CA LYS A 256 -1.66 -21.64 3.54
C LYS A 256 -2.23 -21.14 2.24
N PHE A 257 -1.36 -20.83 1.28
CA PHE A 257 -1.78 -20.23 0.03
C PHE A 257 -0.92 -20.71 -1.13
N LYS A 258 -1.49 -20.59 -2.34
CA LYS A 258 -0.77 -20.66 -3.60
C LYS A 258 -0.83 -19.30 -4.26
N VAL A 259 0.25 -18.90 -4.94
CA VAL A 259 0.32 -17.64 -5.67
C VAL A 259 0.61 -17.91 -7.14
N LYS A 260 -0.19 -17.30 -8.01
CA LYS A 260 0.10 -17.16 -9.44
C LYS A 260 0.24 -15.68 -9.74
N GLY A 261 1.25 -15.34 -10.52
CA GLY A 261 1.49 -13.99 -10.99
C GLY A 261 1.19 -13.85 -12.48
N GLU A 262 0.73 -12.67 -12.86
CA GLU A 262 0.47 -12.31 -14.25
C GLU A 262 1.10 -10.94 -14.53
N LYS A 263 1.56 -10.75 -15.77
CA LYS A 263 2.03 -9.46 -16.25
C LYS A 263 0.84 -8.54 -16.48
N PHE A 264 1.00 -7.26 -16.14
CA PHE A 264 -0.01 -6.25 -16.42
C PHE A 264 0.65 -4.90 -16.76
N THR A 265 -0.11 -4.05 -17.44
CA THR A 265 0.22 -2.65 -17.72
C THR A 265 -0.93 -1.76 -17.25
N ILE A 266 -0.63 -0.50 -17.00
CA ILE A 266 -1.60 0.52 -16.63
C ILE A 266 -1.51 1.61 -17.68
N ASP A 267 -2.64 1.91 -18.31
CA ASP A 267 -2.74 3.10 -19.14
C ASP A 267 -2.89 4.30 -18.19
N LYS A 268 -1.87 5.16 -18.19
CA LYS A 268 -1.85 6.46 -17.50
C LYS A 268 -2.13 7.57 -18.49
#